data_AF-A0A0S3SKV2-F1
#
_entry.id   AF-A0A0S3SKV2-F1
#
_cell.length_a   1.000
_cell.length_b   1.000
_cell.length_c   1.000
_cell.angle_alpha   90.00
_cell.angle_beta   90.00
_cell.angle_gamma   90.00
#
_symmetry.space_group_name_H-M   'P 1'
#
loop_
_entity.id
_entity.type
_entity.pdbx_description
1 polymer ?
#
loop_
_entity_poly.entity_id
_entity_poly.type
_entity_poly.pdbx_seq_one_letter_code
_entity_poly.pdbx_strand_id
1 'polypeptide(L)' 'MESLQTLMLIIYTTFFCFMPTSSTITPNQSLKYHETLVSSAGTFEAGFFDFGNSRRQYFGIWYKGISPRIIVWVANRN' A
#
# COMPACT_ATOMS: atom_id res chain seq x y z
N MET A 1 -4.64 7.10 -34.59
CA MET A 1 -3.62 7.41 -33.57
C MET A 1 -4.28 7.59 -32.22
N GLU A 2 -5.26 8.51 -32.13
CA GLU A 2 -6.07 8.76 -30.92
C GLU A 2 -6.73 7.51 -30.30
N SER A 3 -7.34 6.63 -31.12
CA SER A 3 -8.02 5.40 -30.64
C SER A 3 -7.08 4.38 -30.00
N LEU A 4 -5.84 4.30 -30.48
CA LEU A 4 -4.81 3.42 -29.90
C LEU A 4 -4.33 3.99 -28.55
N GLN A 5 -4.18 5.31 -28.45
CA GLN A 5 -3.81 5.96 -27.19
C GLN A 5 -4.91 5.83 -26.13
N THR A 6 -6.18 5.96 -26.52
CA THR A 6 -7.31 5.74 -25.60
C THR A 6 -7.36 4.29 -25.13
N LEU A 7 -7.15 3.33 -26.02
CA LEU A 7 -7.09 1.91 -25.65
C LEU A 7 -5.95 1.63 -24.65
N MET A 8 -4.76 2.17 -24.90
CA MET A 8 -3.61 2.03 -23.99
C MET A 8 -3.89 2.64 -22.61
N LEU A 9 -4.58 3.79 -22.55
CA LEU A 9 -4.96 4.43 -21.29
C LEU A 9 -6.00 3.60 -20.51
N ILE A 10 -6.97 2.99 -21.21
CA ILE A 10 -7.96 2.10 -20.59
C ILE A 10 -7.29 0.84 -20.05
N ILE A 11 -6.36 0.24 -20.80
CA ILE A 11 -5.60 -0.93 -20.34
C ILE A 11 -4.76 -0.58 -19.11
N TYR A 12 -4.08 0.57 -19.12
CA TYR A 12 -3.27 1.02 -17.98
C TYR A 12 -4.11 1.24 -16.72
N THR A 13 -5.23 1.93 -16.84
CA THR A 13 -6.12 2.24 -15.71
C THR A 13 -6.80 0.99 -15.16
N THR A 14 -7.28 0.08 -16.02
CA THR A 14 -7.83 -1.20 -15.59
C THR A 14 -6.79 -2.06 -14.87
N PHE A 15 -5.58 -2.20 -15.43
CA PHE A 15 -4.51 -2.97 -14.80
C PHE A 15 -4.15 -2.45 -13.41
N PHE A 16 -4.08 -1.13 -13.22
CA PHE A 16 -3.79 -0.53 -11.92
C PHE A 16 -4.96 -0.66 -10.92
N CYS A 17 -6.22 -0.58 -11.39
CA CYS A 17 -7.40 -0.73 -10.54
C CYS A 17 -7.60 -2.16 -10.01
N PHE A 18 -7.16 -3.18 -10.75
CA PHE A 18 -7.33 -4.59 -10.37
C PHE A 18 -6.15 -5.20 -9.62
N MET A 19 -5.18 -4.39 -9.16
CA MET A 19 -4.07 -4.92 -8.38
C MET A 19 -4.59 -5.54 -7.07
N PRO A 20 -4.37 -6.85 -6.85
CA PRO A 20 -4.86 -7.51 -5.65
C PRO A 20 -4.13 -6.94 -4.44
N THR A 21 -4.89 -6.38 -3.49
CA THR A 21 -4.35 -6.01 -2.19
C THR A 21 -4.36 -7.24 -1.30
N SER A 22 -3.20 -7.68 -0.82
CA SER A 22 -3.16 -8.78 0.15
C SER A 22 -3.63 -8.31 1.52
N SER A 23 -4.40 -9.13 2.22
CA SER A 23 -4.80 -8.88 3.61
C SER A 23 -4.06 -9.76 4.62
N THR A 24 -3.29 -10.73 4.12
CA THR A 24 -2.71 -11.81 4.92
C THR A 24 -1.25 -12.01 4.55
N ILE A 25 -0.43 -12.28 5.56
CA ILE A 25 0.95 -12.75 5.40
C ILE A 25 1.07 -14.11 6.11
N THR A 26 1.59 -15.11 5.41
CA THR A 26 1.78 -16.46 5.98
C THR A 26 3.21 -16.65 6.48
N PRO A 27 3.48 -17.67 7.33
CA PRO A 27 4.85 -18.01 7.69
C PRO A 27 5.72 -18.20 6.44
N ASN A 28 6.97 -17.74 6.51
CA ASN A 28 7.95 -17.71 5.41
C ASN A 28 7.69 -16.70 4.28
N GLN A 29 6.63 -15.90 4.36
CA GLN A 29 6.48 -14.71 3.52
C GLN A 29 7.10 -13.50 4.21
N SER A 30 7.63 -12.58 3.42
CA SER A 30 8.14 -11.29 3.90
C SER A 30 7.42 -10.18 3.16
N LEU A 31 7.18 -9.07 3.87
CA LEU A 31 6.63 -7.85 3.29
C LEU A 31 7.78 -6.90 2.96
N LYS A 32 7.85 -6.42 1.72
CA LYS A 32 8.85 -5.42 1.30
C LYS A 32 8.37 -4.01 1.61
N TYR A 33 9.28 -3.03 1.53
CA TYR A 33 8.97 -1.62 1.87
C TYR A 33 7.80 -1.03 1.05
N HIS A 34 7.68 -1.38 -0.23
CA HIS A 34 6.61 -0.91 -1.12
C HIS A 34 5.36 -1.80 -1.13
N GLU A 35 5.36 -2.87 -0.32
CA GLU A 35 4.21 -3.76 -0.21
C GLU A 35 3.42 -3.39 1.04
N THR A 36 2.10 -3.43 0.92
CA THR A 36 1.19 -3.14 2.04
C THR A 36 0.15 -4.23 2.16
N LEU A 37 -0.36 -4.38 3.38
CA LEU A 37 -1.49 -5.23 3.68
C LEU A 37 -2.73 -4.36 3.88
N VAL A 38 -3.82 -4.70 3.22
CA VAL A 38 -5.09 -3.99 3.33
C VAL A 38 -6.07 -4.86 4.10
N SER A 39 -6.68 -4.30 5.14
CA SER A 39 -7.75 -4.97 5.87
C SER A 39 -8.90 -5.41 4.95
N SER A 40 -9.63 -6.46 5.30
CA SER A 40 -10.73 -7.00 4.49
C SER A 40 -11.80 -5.95 4.14
N ALA A 41 -12.08 -5.02 5.07
CA ALA A 41 -13.03 -3.92 4.87
C ALA A 41 -12.43 -2.71 4.11
N GLY A 42 -11.14 -2.74 3.79
CA GLY A 42 -10.44 -1.64 3.13
C GLY A 42 -10.24 -0.39 4.00
N THR A 43 -10.57 -0.43 5.28
CA THR A 43 -10.50 0.72 6.22
C THR A 43 -9.06 1.02 6.63
N PHE A 44 -8.30 -0.03 6.93
CA PHE A 44 -6.92 0.05 7.39
C PHE A 44 -5.96 -0.50 6.35
N GLU A 45 -4.76 0.06 6.36
CA GLU A 45 -3.61 -0.40 5.60
C GLU A 45 -2.38 -0.46 6.52
N ALA A 46 -1.57 -1.49 6.34
CA ALA A 46 -0.38 -1.74 7.14
C ALA A 46 0.84 -1.95 6.25
N GLY A 47 1.99 -1.49 6.68
CA GLY A 47 3.22 -1.59 5.89
C GLY A 47 4.34 -0.75 6.47
N PHE A 48 5.41 -0.61 5.70
CA PHE A 48 6.56 0.18 6.09
C PHE A 48 6.39 1.65 5.71
N PHE A 49 6.96 2.53 6.53
CA PHE A 49 7.01 3.96 6.29
C PHE A 49 8.18 4.61 7.03
N ASP A 50 8.47 5.85 6.70
CA ASP A 50 9.41 6.71 7.42
C ASP A 50 8.80 8.10 7.63
N PHE A 51 9.40 8.88 8.52
CA PHE A 51 9.01 10.28 8.79
C PHE A 51 9.91 11.27 8.03
N GLY A 52 10.36 10.92 6.82
CA GLY A 52 11.31 11.72 6.03
C GLY A 52 12.78 11.38 6.29
N ASN A 53 13.07 10.32 7.05
CA ASN A 53 14.42 9.80 7.25
C ASN A 53 14.44 8.30 6.95
N SER A 54 14.95 7.93 5.78
CA SER A 54 15.02 6.55 5.31
C SER A 54 15.89 5.62 6.17
N ARG A 55 16.73 6.17 7.07
CA ARG A 55 17.50 5.37 8.04
C ARG A 55 16.66 4.83 9.19
N ARG A 56 15.44 5.36 9.39
CA ARG A 56 14.51 4.91 10.42
C ARG A 56 13.19 4.52 9.77
N GLN A 57 13.10 3.25 9.42
CA GLN A 57 11.90 2.65 8.88
C GLN A 57 11.06 2.09 10.03
N TYR A 58 9.75 2.31 9.95
CA TYR A 58 8.77 1.82 10.90
C TYR A 58 7.78 0.93 10.17
N PHE A 59 7.31 -0.10 10.86
CA PHE A 59 6.14 -0.84 10.45
C PHE A 59 4.94 -0.38 11.27
N GLY A 60 3.82 -0.09 10.62
CA GLY A 60 2.63 0.38 11.33
C GLY A 60 1.35 0.24 10.53
N ILE A 61 0.27 0.73 11.13
CA ILE A 61 -1.09 0.68 10.60
C ILE A 61 -1.63 2.10 10.51
N TRP A 62 -2.36 2.41 9.44
CA TRP A 62 -3.01 3.69 9.20
C TRP A 62 -4.36 3.54 8.51
N TYR A 63 -5.13 4.62 8.46
CA TYR A 63 -6.37 4.69 7.68
C TYR A 63 -6.06 4.75 6.18
N LYS A 64 -6.62 3.81 5.40
CA LYS A 64 -6.43 3.76 3.95
C LYS A 64 -7.20 4.89 3.27
N GLY A 65 -6.57 5.55 2.29
CA GLY A 65 -7.21 6.59 1.48
C GLY A 65 -7.28 7.98 2.13
N ILE A 66 -6.66 8.18 3.30
CA ILE A 66 -6.58 9.48 3.96
C ILE A 66 -5.17 10.06 3.81
N SER A 67 -5.11 11.30 3.32
CA SER A 67 -3.87 12.09 3.17
C SER A 67 -3.99 13.40 3.96
N PRO A 68 -3.02 13.75 4.83
CA PRO A 68 -1.83 12.98 5.18
C PRO A 68 -2.16 11.69 5.95
N ARG A 69 -1.24 10.72 5.88
CA ARG A 69 -1.42 9.39 6.50
C ARG A 69 -1.56 9.52 8.02
N ILE A 70 -2.67 9.01 8.57
CA ILE A 70 -2.92 9.00 10.02
C ILE A 70 -2.49 7.66 10.59
N ILE A 71 -1.34 7.64 11.27
CA ILE A 71 -0.78 6.44 11.91
C ILE A 71 -1.55 6.12 13.20
N VAL A 72 -2.16 4.94 13.28
CA VAL A 72 -2.92 4.49 14.46
C VAL A 72 -2.13 3.51 15.34
N TRP A 73 -1.11 2.86 14.79
CA TRP A 73 -0.25 1.93 15.52
C TRP A 73 1.13 1.79 14.87
N VAL A 74 2.17 1.57 15.68
CA VAL A 74 3.57 1.38 15.25
C VAL A 74 4.18 0.21 15.99
N ALA A 75 4.78 -0.74 15.26
CA ALA A 75 5.40 -1.94 15.81
C ALA A 75 6.71 -1.64 16.55
N ASN A 76 7.67 -1.02 15.85
CA ASN A 76 9.03 -0.78 16.33
C ASN A 76 9.20 0.65 16.86
N ARG A 77 8.41 1.01 17.88
CA ARG A 77 8.33 2.38 18.42
C ARG A 77 9.37 2.75 19.49
N ASN A 78 10.35 1.89 19.75
CA ASN A 78 11.35 2.06 20.81
C ASN A 78 12.59 2.82 20.34
#